data_AF-A0A174FKE7-F1
#
_entry.id   AF-A0A174FKE7-F1
#
_cell.length_a   1.000
_cell.length_b   1.000
_cell.length_c   1.000
_cell.angle_alpha   90.00
_cell.angle_beta   90.00
_cell.angle_gamma   90.00
#
_symmetry.space_group_name_H-M   'P 1'
#
loop_
_entity.id
_entity.type
_entity.pdbx_description
1 polymer ?
#
loop_
_entity_poly.entity_id
_entity_poly.type
_entity_poly.pdbx_seq_one_letter_code
_entity_poly.pdbx_strand_id
1 'polypeptide(L)' 'MPGVHIGSNVVIGAGSVVTKDIPDWSVAVGNPCRVVKKITEEDKQYYFKDRKFDDEAWEVIKDL' A
#
# COMPACT_ATOMS: atom_id res chain seq x y z
N MET A 1 2.62 12.82 13.93
CA MET A 1 2.75 13.12 15.37
C MET A 1 4.05 12.51 15.86
N PRO A 2 4.81 13.16 16.73
CA PRO A 2 5.98 12.53 17.34
C PRO A 2 5.58 11.21 18.03
N GLY A 3 6.36 10.14 17.83
CA GLY A 3 6.16 8.86 18.50
C GLY A 3 5.21 7.85 17.83
N VAL A 4 4.67 8.15 16.63
CA VAL A 4 3.89 7.16 15.88
C VAL A 4 4.80 6.21 15.10
N HIS A 5 4.42 4.94 15.04
CA HIS A 5 5.13 3.88 14.32
C HIS A 5 4.42 3.55 13.01
N ILE A 6 5.20 3.49 11.93
CA ILE A 6 4.75 3.01 10.62
C ILE A 6 5.39 1.65 10.40
N GLY A 7 4.56 0.63 10.21
CA GLY A 7 4.98 -0.73 9.93
C GLY A 7 5.73 -0.88 8.60
N SER A 8 6.23 -2.10 8.37
CA SER A 8 6.90 -2.47 7.12
C SER A 8 5.90 -2.59 5.97
N ASN A 9 6.35 -2.26 4.75
CA ASN A 9 5.56 -2.40 3.52
C ASN A 9 4.23 -1.63 3.56
N VAL A 10 4.23 -0.44 4.15
CA VAL A 10 3.06 0.44 4.22
C VAL A 10 3.07 1.43 3.07
N VAL A 11 1.89 1.71 2.51
CA VAL A 11 1.66 2.80 1.56
C VAL A 11 0.92 3.94 2.24
N ILE A 12 1.51 5.14 2.23
CA ILE A 12 0.89 6.37 2.72
C ILE A 12 0.46 7.23 1.53
N GLY A 13 -0.82 7.56 1.44
CA GLY A 13 -1.33 8.45 0.41
C GLY A 13 -0.77 9.86 0.54
N ALA A 14 -0.52 10.52 -0.59
CA ALA A 14 -0.06 11.91 -0.62
C ALA A 14 -1.02 12.83 0.15
N GLY A 15 -0.45 13.80 0.89
CA GLY A 15 -1.22 14.75 1.70
C GLY A 15 -1.78 14.20 3.02
N SER A 16 -1.42 12.97 3.41
CA SER A 16 -1.89 12.38 4.66
C SER A 16 -1.18 12.94 5.89
N VAL A 17 -1.90 13.03 7.02
CA VAL A 17 -1.33 13.40 8.33
C VAL A 17 -1.46 12.23 9.29
N VAL A 18 -0.34 11.56 9.54
CA VAL A 18 -0.28 10.37 10.40
C VAL A 18 -0.33 10.77 11.87
N THR A 19 -1.45 10.41 12.51
CA THR A 19 -1.73 10.71 13.93
C THR A 19 -1.82 9.47 14.81
N LYS A 20 -1.73 8.26 14.23
CA LYS A 20 -1.77 6.96 14.92
C LYS A 20 -0.83 5.99 14.23
N ASP A 21 -0.46 4.92 14.93
CA ASP A 21 0.35 3.84 14.37
C ASP A 21 -0.35 3.18 13.18
N ILE A 22 0.45 2.81 12.18
CA ILE A 22 -0.02 2.11 10.99
C ILE A 22 0.60 0.69 10.99
N PRO A 23 -0.21 -0.38 10.95
CA PRO A 23 0.30 -1.74 10.94
C PRO A 23 0.97 -2.09 9.61
N ASP A 24 1.80 -3.13 9.62
CA ASP A 24 2.45 -3.67 8.41
C ASP A 24 1.45 -3.95 7.29
N TRP A 25 1.94 -3.89 6.05
CA TRP A 25 1.15 -4.26 4.86
C TRP A 25 -0.17 -3.50 4.76
N SER A 26 -0.17 -2.20 5.06
CA SER A 26 -1.39 -1.39 5.07
C SER A 26 -1.33 -0.25 4.07
N VAL A 27 -2.48 0.09 3.50
CA VAL A 27 -2.68 1.34 2.76
C VAL A 27 -3.44 2.29 3.68
N ALA A 28 -2.86 3.46 3.95
CA ALA A 28 -3.46 4.48 4.81
C ALA A 28 -3.45 5.86 4.14
N VAL A 29 -4.57 6.59 4.27
CA VAL A 29 -4.77 7.88 3.58
C VAL A 29 -5.52 8.90 4.45
N GLY A 30 -5.36 10.18 4.13
CA GLY A 30 -6.20 11.28 4.62
C GLY A 30 -5.61 12.08 5.78
N ASN A 31 -6.36 13.10 6.21
CA ASN A 31 -6.05 13.95 7.34
C ASN A 31 -7.30 14.08 8.24
N PRO A 32 -7.38 13.38 9.39
CA PRO A 32 -6.37 12.46 9.93
C PRO A 32 -6.25 11.17 9.10
N CYS A 33 -5.04 10.62 9.04
CA CYS A 33 -4.74 9.41 8.27
C CYS A 33 -5.44 8.17 8.87
N ARG A 34 -6.06 7.35 8.02
CA ARG A 34 -6.75 6.11 8.40
C ARG A 34 -6.36 4.97 7.47
N VAL A 35 -6.24 3.76 8.02
CA VAL A 35 -6.08 2.54 7.24
C VAL A 35 -7.36 2.30 6.43
N VAL A 36 -7.22 2.12 5.11
CA VAL A 36 -8.34 1.89 4.19
C VAL A 36 -8.37 0.47 3.63
N LYS A 37 -7.21 -0.19 3.53
CA LYS A 37 -7.13 -1.61 3.19
C LYS A 37 -5.81 -2.23 3.64
N LYS A 38 -5.78 -3.56 3.71
CA LYS A 38 -4.56 -4.36 3.82
C LYS A 38 -4.02 -4.64 2.41
N ILE A 39 -2.70 -4.69 2.27
CA ILE A 39 -1.99 -5.12 1.07
C ILE A 39 -1.89 -6.65 1.12
N THR A 40 -2.30 -7.30 0.04
CA THR A 40 -2.27 -8.76 -0.13
C THR A 40 -1.59 -9.15 -1.43
N GLU A 41 -1.38 -10.45 -1.63
CA GLU A 41 -0.82 -10.98 -2.88
C GLU A 41 -1.68 -10.63 -4.11
N GLU A 42 -2.98 -10.40 -3.90
CA GLU A 42 -3.91 -10.00 -4.97
C GLU A 42 -3.58 -8.62 -5.54
N ASP A 43 -2.91 -7.75 -4.78
CA ASP A 43 -2.48 -6.43 -5.24
C ASP A 43 -1.32 -6.50 -6.24
N LYS A 44 -0.51 -7.59 -6.22
CA LYS A 44 0.69 -7.70 -7.07
C LYS A 44 0.38 -7.67 -8.56
N GLN A 45 -0.77 -8.22 -8.96
CA GLN A 45 -1.16 -8.31 -10.37
C GLN A 45 -1.54 -6.95 -10.99
N TYR A 46 -1.71 -5.90 -10.18
CA TYR A 46 -2.14 -4.58 -10.63
C TYR A 46 -1.03 -3.55 -10.49
N TYR A 47 -0.76 -2.80 -11.56
CA TYR A 47 0.21 -1.69 -11.50
C TYR A 47 -0.48 -0.33 -11.33
N PHE A 48 -1.76 -0.22 -11.69
CA PHE A 48 -2.52 1.03 -11.54
C PHE A 48 -4.03 0.78 -11.52
N LYS A 49 -4.68 1.04 -10.38
CA LYS A 49 -6.12 0.78 -10.18
C LYS A 49 -6.46 -0.65 -10.60
N ASP A 50 -7.38 -0.82 -11.55
CA ASP A 50 -7.82 -2.12 -12.05
C ASP A 50 -7.00 -2.61 -13.27
N ARG A 51 -5.91 -1.91 -13.63
CA ARG A 51 -5.03 -2.32 -14.72
C ARG A 51 -4.08 -3.41 -14.26
N LYS A 52 -4.27 -4.59 -14.85
CA LYS A 52 -3.36 -5.71 -14.70
C LYS A 52 -2.14 -5.56 -15.62
N PHE A 53 -1.03 -6.13 -15.20
CA PHE A 53 0.06 -6.44 -16.13
C PHE A 53 -0.47 -7.34 -17.24
N ASP A 54 0.01 -7.15 -18.47
CA ASP A 54 -0.19 -8.14 -19.52
C ASP A 54 0.57 -9.43 -19.19
N ASP A 55 0.20 -10.53 -19.85
CA ASP A 55 0.73 -11.86 -19.53
C ASP A 55 2.26 -11.91 -19.70
N GLU A 56 2.80 -11.25 -20.74
CA GLU A 56 4.25 -11.18 -20.98
C GLU A 56 4.98 -10.46 -19.84
N ALA A 57 4.48 -9.29 -19.43
CA ALA A 57 5.05 -8.54 -18.31
C ALA A 57 4.92 -9.29 -16.99
N TRP A 58 3.78 -9.96 -16.75
CA TRP A 58 3.54 -10.70 -15.52
C TRP A 58 4.50 -11.88 -15.35
N GLU A 59 4.79 -12.64 -16.42
CA GLU A 59 5.75 -13.73 -16.39
C GLU A 59 7.16 -13.28 -16.00
N VAL A 60 7.52 -12.03 -16.30
CA VAL A 60 8.83 -11.45 -15.93
C VAL A 60 8.88 -11.06 -14.45
N ILE A 61 7.78 -10.59 -13.86
CA ILE A 61 7.80 -9.96 -12.54
C ILE A 61 7.20 -10.79 -11.41
N LYS A 62 6.44 -11.85 -11.70
CA LYS A 62 5.70 -12.63 -10.68
C LYS A 62 6.59 -13.30 -9.62
N ASP A 63 7.85 -13.56 -9.96
CA ASP A 63 8.84 -14.25 -9.12
C ASP A 63 9.92 -13.30 -8.55
N LEU A 64 9.76 -11.98 -8.73
CA LEU A 64 10.60 -10.95 -8.07
C LEU A 64 10.20 -10.75 -6.61
#